data_AF-A4RVD5-F1
#
_entry.id   AF-A4RVD5-F1
#
_cell.length_a   1.000
_cell.length_b   1.000
_cell.length_c   1.000
_cell.angle_alpha   90.00
_cell.angle_beta   90.00
_cell.angle_gamma   90.00
#
_symmetry.space_group_name_H-M   'P 1'
#
loop_
_entity.id
_entity.type
_entity.pdbx_description
1 polymer ?
#
loop_
_entity_poly.entity_id
_entity_poly.type
_entity_poly.pdbx_seq_one_letter_code
_entity_poly.pdbx_strand_id
1 'polypeptide(L)'
;MYTANATQVSCTRANATRALRRSGTSTTRRASTVTRAFTEHNEGDMLAKYPLDADTYKVELDCSQSNIQLGLLLEAGPDDRPRVKTIRPGGNAKGKVNVGDVVLATTYTVLKGVRDESWGSSMRGWLDTAETTSAQAEAAMTTNSSSVGLIMSRNYKATGLKRANVDEDTRSWAARVAAEARAKREQ
;
A
#
# COMPACT_ATOMS: atom_id res chain seq x y z
N MET A 1 -39.23 -42.48 -33.39
CA MET A 1 -39.44 -41.02 -33.50
C MET A 1 -40.35 -40.61 -32.36
N TYR A 2 -39.83 -39.98 -31.32
CA TYR A 2 -40.62 -39.50 -30.18
C TYR A 2 -40.72 -37.97 -30.28
N THR A 3 -41.95 -37.49 -30.43
CA THR A 3 -42.33 -36.09 -30.52
C THR A 3 -42.46 -35.48 -29.13
N ALA A 4 -41.84 -34.31 -28.96
CA ALA A 4 -41.85 -33.51 -27.74
C ALA A 4 -43.16 -32.73 -27.60
N ASN A 5 -43.77 -32.77 -26.41
CA ASN A 5 -44.78 -31.80 -25.99
C ASN A 5 -44.19 -30.99 -24.83
N ALA A 6 -43.64 -29.81 -25.16
CA ALA A 6 -43.25 -28.81 -24.18
C ALA A 6 -44.36 -27.77 -24.06
N THR A 7 -44.94 -27.67 -22.88
CA THR A 7 -46.01 -26.71 -22.55
C THR A 7 -45.48 -25.28 -22.67
N GLN A 8 -46.07 -24.51 -23.58
CA GLN A 8 -45.76 -23.11 -23.83
C GLN A 8 -46.41 -22.23 -22.76
N VAL A 9 -45.61 -21.69 -21.82
CA VAL A 9 -46.05 -20.64 -20.90
C VAL A 9 -45.90 -19.30 -21.61
N SER A 10 -47.04 -18.75 -22.06
CA SER A 10 -47.14 -17.39 -22.58
C SER A 10 -46.98 -16.39 -21.44
N CYS A 11 -45.91 -15.59 -21.46
CA CYS A 11 -45.81 -14.36 -20.69
C CYS A 11 -45.62 -13.18 -21.63
N THR A 12 -46.73 -12.52 -21.95
CA THR A 12 -46.77 -11.25 -22.67
C THR A 12 -46.10 -10.15 -21.85
N ARG A 13 -45.13 -9.48 -22.48
CA ARG A 13 -44.43 -8.28 -22.00
C ARG A 13 -45.39 -7.13 -21.73
N ALA A 14 -45.24 -6.49 -20.57
CA ALA A 14 -45.59 -5.08 -20.39
C ALA A 14 -44.32 -4.33 -19.96
N ASN A 15 -43.75 -3.56 -20.89
CA ASN A 15 -42.63 -2.64 -20.65
C ASN A 15 -43.13 -1.46 -19.82
N ALA A 16 -42.74 -1.41 -18.54
CA ALA A 16 -42.79 -0.20 -17.74
C ALA A 16 -41.35 0.27 -17.48
N THR A 17 -40.80 1.04 -18.41
CA THR A 17 -39.52 1.76 -18.24
C THR A 17 -39.69 2.86 -17.20
N ARG A 18 -39.51 2.52 -15.92
CA ARG A 18 -39.25 3.51 -14.87
C ARG A 18 -37.74 3.76 -14.84
N ALA A 19 -37.30 4.84 -15.47
CA ALA A 19 -35.92 5.29 -15.43
C ALA A 19 -35.49 5.54 -13.98
N LEU A 20 -34.82 4.55 -13.38
CA LEU A 20 -34.04 4.74 -12.17
C LEU A 20 -32.89 5.67 -12.53
N ARG A 21 -33.02 6.94 -12.14
CA ARG A 21 -31.91 7.88 -12.06
C ARG A 21 -30.87 7.26 -11.12
N ARG A 22 -29.87 6.58 -11.68
CA ARG A 22 -28.65 6.21 -10.96
C ARG A 22 -27.99 7.53 -10.56
N SER A 23 -28.24 7.96 -9.33
CA SER A 23 -27.34 8.87 -8.63
C SER A 23 -25.98 8.15 -8.56
N GLY A 24 -25.09 8.51 -9.48
CA GLY A 24 -23.71 8.05 -9.48
C GLY A 24 -23.04 8.52 -8.19
N THR A 25 -23.08 7.69 -7.16
CA THR A 25 -22.22 7.87 -5.99
C THR A 25 -20.84 7.41 -6.42
N SER A 26 -20.11 8.29 -7.10
CA SER A 26 -18.71 8.09 -7.46
C SER A 26 -17.91 7.90 -6.17
N THR A 27 -17.72 6.64 -5.79
CA THR A 27 -16.86 6.25 -4.68
C THR A 27 -15.43 6.19 -5.22
N THR A 28 -14.89 7.32 -5.68
CA THR A 28 -13.49 7.48 -6.07
C THR A 28 -12.61 7.95 -4.89
N ARG A 29 -13.14 7.94 -3.65
CA ARG A 29 -12.42 8.37 -2.44
C ARG A 29 -11.69 7.23 -1.69
N ARG A 30 -11.17 6.22 -2.38
CA ARG A 30 -10.39 5.14 -1.71
C ARG A 30 -8.93 5.04 -2.11
N ALA A 31 -8.50 5.71 -3.18
CA ALA A 31 -7.10 5.62 -3.63
C ALA A 31 -6.15 6.57 -2.89
N SER A 32 -6.65 7.62 -2.21
CA SER A 32 -5.79 8.69 -1.66
C SER A 32 -5.39 8.53 -0.19
N THR A 33 -5.91 7.52 0.52
CA THR A 33 -5.72 7.43 1.97
C THR A 33 -4.34 6.88 2.33
N VAL A 34 -3.76 6.05 1.46
CA VAL A 34 -2.42 5.46 1.71
C VAL A 34 -1.33 6.54 1.64
N THR A 35 -1.43 7.49 0.71
CA THR A 35 -0.35 8.46 0.43
C THR A 35 -0.29 9.67 1.37
N ARG A 36 -1.33 9.92 2.18
CA ARG A 36 -1.45 11.21 2.91
C ARG A 36 -0.85 11.23 4.32
N ALA A 37 -0.39 10.10 4.84
CA ALA A 37 -0.03 9.96 6.26
C ALA A 37 1.47 9.75 6.55
N PHE A 38 2.34 9.69 5.54
CA PHE A 38 3.76 9.44 5.75
C PHE A 38 4.67 10.39 4.95
N THR A 39 5.86 10.63 5.48
CA THR A 39 6.89 11.47 4.86
C THR A 39 7.42 10.79 3.60
N GLU A 40 7.42 11.49 2.47
CA GLU A 40 8.01 10.97 1.24
C GLU A 40 9.54 11.05 1.32
N HIS A 41 10.23 9.94 1.09
CA HIS A 41 11.68 9.91 1.03
C HIS A 41 12.19 9.49 -0.35
N ASN A 42 13.39 9.96 -0.69
CA ASN A 42 14.13 9.43 -1.81
C ASN A 42 15.05 8.27 -1.34
N GLU A 43 15.65 7.56 -2.29
CA GLU A 43 16.53 6.42 -1.96
C GLU A 43 17.78 6.86 -1.20
N GLY A 44 18.40 7.97 -1.58
CA GLY A 44 19.60 8.49 -0.94
C GLY A 44 19.38 8.82 0.53
N ASP A 45 18.22 9.40 0.87
CA ASP A 45 17.84 9.70 2.25
C ASP A 45 17.73 8.42 3.09
N MET A 46 17.15 7.37 2.51
CA MET A 46 17.02 6.08 3.20
C MET A 46 18.35 5.37 3.36
N LEU A 47 19.24 5.41 2.36
CA LEU A 47 20.57 4.83 2.46
C LEU A 47 21.49 5.63 3.40
N ALA A 48 21.27 6.95 3.54
CA ALA A 48 21.96 7.76 4.54
C ALA A 48 21.48 7.44 5.97
N LYS A 49 20.18 7.18 6.15
CA LYS A 49 19.59 6.79 7.44
C LYS A 49 19.89 5.35 7.82
N TYR A 50 19.92 4.46 6.83
CA TYR A 50 20.17 3.03 6.96
C TYR A 50 21.36 2.63 6.08
N PRO A 51 22.58 2.95 6.50
CA PRO A 51 23.77 2.59 5.75
C PRO A 51 23.86 1.06 5.62
N LEU A 52 24.26 0.61 4.43
CA LEU A 52 24.39 -0.82 4.15
C LEU A 52 25.66 -1.35 4.82
N ASP A 53 25.50 -2.39 5.62
CA ASP A 53 26.56 -3.03 6.38
C ASP A 53 26.37 -4.56 6.43
N ALA A 54 27.01 -5.24 7.38
CA ALA A 54 26.90 -6.70 7.50
C ALA A 54 25.49 -7.17 7.91
N ASP A 55 24.74 -6.33 8.65
CA ASP A 55 23.42 -6.65 9.17
C ASP A 55 22.29 -5.98 8.38
N THR A 56 22.58 -4.87 7.70
CA THR A 56 21.63 -4.03 6.95
C THR A 56 21.90 -4.12 5.46
N TYR A 57 20.91 -4.55 4.68
CA TYR A 57 21.07 -4.76 3.26
C TYR A 57 19.85 -4.28 2.47
N LYS A 58 20.08 -3.92 1.20
CA LYS A 58 19.02 -3.57 0.25
C LYS A 58 18.74 -4.77 -0.66
N VAL A 59 17.47 -5.05 -0.90
CA VAL A 59 17.02 -6.05 -1.87
C VAL A 59 15.96 -5.46 -2.79
N GLU A 60 16.03 -5.82 -4.06
CA GLU A 60 14.96 -5.57 -5.03
C GLU A 60 14.33 -6.90 -5.46
N LEU A 61 13.01 -6.97 -5.31
CA LEU A 61 12.21 -8.15 -5.59
C LEU A 61 11.27 -7.85 -6.75
N ASP A 62 11.22 -8.77 -7.71
CA ASP A 62 10.30 -8.68 -8.84
C ASP A 62 8.87 -9.02 -8.38
N CYS A 63 7.92 -8.16 -8.72
CA CYS A 63 6.50 -8.35 -8.50
C CYS A 63 5.67 -8.07 -9.77
N SER A 64 6.30 -8.14 -10.95
CA SER A 64 5.70 -7.80 -12.24
C SER A 64 4.43 -8.56 -12.60
N GLN A 65 4.27 -9.81 -12.13
CA GLN A 65 3.03 -10.57 -12.31
C GLN A 65 2.04 -10.35 -11.15
N SER A 66 2.53 -10.33 -9.91
CA SER A 66 1.73 -10.11 -8.71
C SER A 66 2.59 -9.92 -7.47
N ASN A 67 2.12 -9.13 -6.50
CA ASN A 67 2.72 -9.05 -5.17
C ASN A 67 2.71 -10.38 -4.41
N ILE A 68 1.79 -11.30 -4.72
CA ILE A 68 1.76 -12.64 -4.12
C ILE A 68 2.99 -13.46 -4.54
N GLN A 69 3.58 -13.18 -5.71
CA GLN A 69 4.77 -13.87 -6.22
C GLN A 69 6.03 -13.58 -5.40
N LEU A 70 6.06 -12.48 -4.64
CA LEU A 70 7.14 -12.21 -3.68
C LEU A 70 7.29 -13.39 -2.71
N GLY A 71 6.18 -14.04 -2.35
CA GLY A 71 6.16 -15.17 -1.42
C GLY A 71 6.53 -14.77 0.00
N LEU A 72 6.48 -13.49 0.34
CA LEU A 72 6.74 -12.97 1.68
C LEU A 72 5.46 -12.96 2.50
N LEU A 73 5.52 -13.54 3.69
CA LEU A 73 4.53 -13.30 4.74
C LEU A 73 5.21 -12.50 5.84
N LEU A 74 4.66 -11.33 6.12
CA LEU A 74 5.15 -10.41 7.14
C LEU A 74 4.25 -10.49 8.38
N GLU A 75 4.81 -10.16 9.53
CA GLU A 75 4.07 -9.95 10.77
C GLU A 75 4.61 -8.71 11.50
N ALA A 76 3.86 -8.19 12.46
CA ALA A 76 4.33 -7.10 13.31
C ALA A 76 5.55 -7.56 14.12
N GLY A 77 6.69 -6.94 13.86
CA GLY A 77 7.97 -7.20 14.50
C GLY A 77 8.29 -6.22 15.62
N PRO A 78 9.57 -6.17 16.06
CA PRO A 78 10.04 -5.21 17.04
C PRO A 78 9.82 -3.77 16.54
N ASP A 79 9.46 -2.86 17.44
CA ASP A 79 9.06 -1.50 17.07
C ASP A 79 7.99 -1.50 15.97
N ASP A 80 7.04 -2.46 16.01
CA ASP A 80 5.95 -2.66 15.02
C ASP A 80 6.42 -2.56 13.55
N ARG A 81 7.69 -2.83 13.27
CA ARG A 81 8.21 -2.88 11.90
C ARG A 81 7.86 -4.24 11.30
N PRO A 82 7.54 -4.33 10.00
CA PRO A 82 7.27 -5.63 9.39
C PRO A 82 8.48 -6.56 9.54
N ARG A 83 8.25 -7.76 10.07
CA ARG A 83 9.24 -8.83 10.18
C ARG A 83 8.85 -9.99 9.28
N VAL A 84 9.84 -10.58 8.61
CA VAL A 84 9.63 -11.76 7.76
C VAL A 84 9.29 -12.96 8.62
N LYS A 85 8.04 -13.41 8.55
CA LYS A 85 7.55 -14.59 9.25
C LYS A 85 7.81 -15.86 8.45
N THR A 86 7.53 -15.82 7.15
CA THR A 86 7.61 -17.00 6.29
C THR A 86 7.95 -16.60 4.88
N ILE A 87 8.72 -17.44 4.22
CA ILE A 87 9.05 -17.31 2.80
C ILE A 87 8.49 -18.54 2.08
N ARG A 88 7.56 -18.32 1.16
CA ARG A 88 6.92 -19.41 0.41
C ARG A 88 7.95 -20.09 -0.50
N PRO A 89 7.95 -21.42 -0.57
CA PRO A 89 8.70 -22.14 -1.60
C PRO A 89 8.29 -21.65 -2.99
N GLY A 90 9.27 -21.21 -3.79
CA GLY A 90 9.04 -20.70 -5.15
C GLY A 90 8.74 -19.20 -5.24
N GLY A 91 8.64 -18.48 -4.11
CA GLY A 91 8.52 -17.03 -4.11
C GLY A 91 9.82 -16.32 -4.48
N ASN A 92 9.71 -15.13 -5.08
CA ASN A 92 10.86 -14.34 -5.56
C ASN A 92 11.78 -13.84 -4.44
N ALA A 93 11.32 -13.83 -3.18
CA ALA A 93 12.15 -13.50 -2.03
C ALA A 93 13.05 -14.67 -1.56
N LYS A 94 12.79 -15.90 -2.01
CA LYS A 94 13.57 -17.07 -1.62
C LYS A 94 15.05 -16.89 -2.01
N GLY A 95 15.94 -17.05 -1.03
CA GLY A 95 17.38 -16.93 -1.21
C GLY A 95 17.92 -15.49 -1.22
N LYS A 96 17.03 -14.48 -1.20
CA LYS A 96 17.41 -13.06 -1.09
C LYS A 96 17.13 -12.47 0.28
N VAL A 97 16.15 -13.02 0.99
CA VAL A 97 15.69 -12.58 2.30
C VAL A 97 15.66 -13.80 3.23
N ASN A 98 15.87 -13.59 4.54
CA ASN A 98 15.77 -14.63 5.55
C ASN A 98 14.55 -14.43 6.44
N VAL A 99 14.05 -15.54 7.00
CA VAL A 99 13.04 -15.50 8.06
C VAL A 99 13.66 -14.84 9.29
N GLY A 100 12.94 -13.89 9.87
CA GLY A 100 13.39 -13.07 11.00
C GLY A 100 13.88 -11.67 10.60
N ASP A 101 14.20 -11.44 9.33
CA ASP A 101 14.65 -10.12 8.87
C ASP A 101 13.56 -9.06 9.07
N VAL A 102 13.95 -7.86 9.48
CA VAL A 102 13.05 -6.73 9.74
C VAL A 102 13.17 -5.71 8.63
N VAL A 103 12.04 -5.25 8.10
CA VAL A 103 11.98 -4.22 7.05
C VAL A 103 12.16 -2.85 7.69
N LEU A 104 13.24 -2.15 7.35
CA LEU A 104 13.53 -0.79 7.79
C LEU A 104 12.90 0.26 6.87
N ALA A 105 12.90 0.02 5.57
CA ALA A 105 12.26 0.89 4.59
C ALA A 105 11.72 0.08 3.41
N THR A 106 10.68 0.57 2.76
CA THR A 106 10.06 -0.07 1.60
C THR A 106 9.68 0.93 0.52
N THR A 107 9.71 0.51 -0.74
CA THR A 107 9.21 1.36 -1.82
C THR A 107 7.69 1.34 -1.91
N TYR A 108 7.13 2.42 -2.42
CA TYR A 108 5.73 2.53 -2.79
C TYR A 108 5.59 3.22 -4.14
N THR A 109 4.45 3.04 -4.80
CA THR A 109 4.13 3.69 -6.06
C THR A 109 2.78 4.41 -5.94
N VAL A 110 2.74 5.67 -6.35
CA VAL A 110 1.53 6.51 -6.31
C VAL A 110 1.36 7.27 -7.62
N LEU A 111 0.11 7.58 -7.97
CA LEU A 111 -0.17 8.47 -9.09
C LEU A 111 -0.10 9.92 -8.62
N LYS A 112 0.76 10.73 -9.25
CA LYS A 112 0.84 12.18 -9.03
C LYS A 112 0.25 12.92 -10.22
N GLY A 113 -0.35 14.08 -9.94
CA GLY A 113 -0.92 14.94 -10.97
C GLY A 113 -2.21 14.41 -11.60
N VAL A 114 -2.96 13.57 -10.87
CA VAL A 114 -4.30 13.13 -11.30
C VAL A 114 -5.22 14.34 -11.43
N ARG A 115 -5.90 14.45 -12.57
CA ARG A 115 -6.91 15.47 -12.89
C ARG A 115 -8.10 14.77 -13.52
N ASP A 116 -9.24 15.46 -13.63
CA ASP A 116 -10.47 14.85 -14.18
C ASP A 116 -10.27 14.27 -15.59
N GLU A 117 -9.35 14.83 -16.36
CA GLU A 117 -9.02 14.44 -17.74
C GLU A 117 -7.72 13.63 -17.87
N SER A 118 -7.01 13.38 -16.75
CA SER A 118 -5.70 12.72 -16.79
C SER A 118 -5.47 11.83 -15.56
N TRP A 119 -5.06 10.59 -15.81
CA TRP A 119 -4.65 9.64 -14.78
C TRP A 119 -3.34 10.01 -14.07
N GLY A 120 -2.67 11.09 -14.49
CA GLY A 120 -1.40 11.52 -13.92
C GLY A 120 -0.24 10.60 -14.31
N SER A 121 0.86 10.70 -13.56
CA SER A 121 2.07 9.89 -13.75
C SER A 121 2.37 9.07 -12.50
N SER A 122 2.80 7.82 -12.69
CA SER A 122 3.30 7.00 -11.58
C SER A 122 4.62 7.54 -11.06
N MET A 123 4.71 7.76 -9.75
CA MET A 123 5.94 8.08 -9.04
C MET A 123 6.24 6.98 -8.04
N ARG A 124 7.49 6.52 -8.02
CA ARG A 124 8.03 5.62 -7.01
C ARG A 124 8.70 6.46 -5.92
N GLY A 125 8.47 6.11 -4.67
CA GLY A 125 9.10 6.73 -3.51
C GLY A 125 9.51 5.69 -2.47
N TRP A 126 10.18 6.15 -1.41
CA TRP A 126 10.54 5.32 -0.27
C TRP A 126 9.77 5.72 0.99
N LEU A 127 9.36 4.70 1.72
CA LEU A 127 8.68 4.78 3.00
C LEU A 127 9.61 4.25 4.09
N ASP A 128 9.81 5.03 5.15
CA ASP A 128 10.45 4.55 6.36
C ASP A 128 9.43 3.87 7.28
N THR A 129 9.67 2.61 7.64
CA THR A 129 8.79 1.84 8.54
C THR A 129 8.87 2.31 9.99
N ALA A 130 9.78 3.23 10.33
CA ALA A 130 9.86 3.89 11.64
C ALA A 130 8.63 4.76 11.90
N GLU A 131 8.12 5.39 10.83
CA GLU A 131 7.09 6.42 10.89
C GLU A 131 5.68 5.87 10.67
N THR A 132 5.58 4.57 10.33
CA THR A 132 4.31 3.92 9.99
C THR A 132 4.10 2.63 10.75
N THR A 133 2.87 2.13 10.74
CA THR A 133 2.58 0.79 11.25
C THR A 133 3.05 -0.31 10.32
N SER A 134 3.19 -1.53 10.85
CA SER A 134 3.45 -2.73 10.04
C SER A 134 2.42 -2.88 8.90
N ALA A 135 1.14 -2.71 9.21
CA ALA A 135 0.05 -2.80 8.24
C ALA A 135 0.13 -1.71 7.14
N GLN A 136 0.52 -0.49 7.49
CA GLN A 136 0.72 0.59 6.51
C GLN A 136 1.91 0.32 5.60
N ALA A 137 3.01 -0.20 6.14
CA ALA A 137 4.17 -0.60 5.36
C ALA A 137 3.84 -1.75 4.39
N GLU A 138 3.06 -2.75 4.84
CA GLU A 138 2.56 -3.82 3.97
C GLU A 138 1.64 -3.27 2.86
N ALA A 139 0.71 -2.36 3.21
CA ALA A 139 -0.12 -1.71 2.21
C ALA A 139 0.71 -0.94 1.18
N ALA A 140 1.76 -0.23 1.61
CA ALA A 140 2.68 0.48 0.74
C ALA A 140 3.41 -0.47 -0.23
N MET A 141 3.87 -1.62 0.24
CA MET A 141 4.47 -2.66 -0.63
C MET A 141 3.52 -3.08 -1.75
N THR A 142 2.23 -3.25 -1.44
CA THR A 142 1.24 -3.71 -2.42
C THR A 142 0.93 -2.70 -3.53
N THR A 143 1.38 -1.45 -3.40
CA THR A 143 1.19 -0.43 -4.44
C THR A 143 2.17 -0.56 -5.61
N ASN A 144 3.28 -1.28 -5.43
CA ASN A 144 4.25 -1.51 -6.48
C ASN A 144 3.71 -2.54 -7.49
N SER A 145 3.99 -2.30 -8.77
CA SER A 145 3.49 -3.12 -9.88
C SER A 145 4.58 -3.90 -10.62
N SER A 146 5.85 -3.52 -10.51
CA SER A 146 6.96 -4.15 -11.23
C SER A 146 8.04 -4.68 -10.29
N SER A 147 8.51 -3.85 -9.36
CA SER A 147 9.47 -4.26 -8.33
C SER A 147 9.21 -3.59 -6.98
N VAL A 148 9.51 -4.33 -5.91
CA VAL A 148 9.52 -3.81 -4.54
C VAL A 148 10.98 -3.70 -4.09
N GLY A 149 11.37 -2.50 -3.65
CA GLY A 149 12.62 -2.27 -2.97
C GLY A 149 12.42 -2.38 -1.46
N LEU A 150 13.30 -3.09 -0.79
CA LEU A 150 13.31 -3.22 0.67
C LEU A 150 14.72 -2.93 1.19
N ILE A 151 14.81 -2.14 2.25
CA ILE A 151 15.98 -2.10 3.11
C ILE A 151 15.64 -2.91 4.35
N MET A 152 16.46 -3.91 4.65
CA MET A 152 16.19 -4.92 5.66
C MET A 152 17.36 -5.05 6.62
N SER A 153 17.07 -5.46 7.85
CA SER A 153 18.08 -5.77 8.86
C SER A 153 17.92 -7.20 9.38
N ARG A 154 19.02 -7.96 9.41
CA ARG A 154 19.06 -9.35 9.91
C ARG A 154 18.98 -9.45 11.42
N ASN A 155 19.57 -8.48 12.11
CA ASN A 155 19.74 -8.48 13.56
C ASN A 155 19.17 -7.20 14.20
N TYR A 156 18.00 -6.77 13.72
CA TYR A 156 17.36 -5.56 14.23
C TYR A 156 17.07 -5.68 15.73
N LYS A 157 17.60 -4.74 16.52
CA LYS A 157 17.32 -4.62 17.95
C LYS A 157 16.21 -3.60 18.15
N ALA A 158 15.21 -3.96 18.94
CA ALA A 158 14.16 -3.04 19.34
C ALA A 158 14.78 -1.80 19.98
N THR A 159 14.44 -0.64 19.44
CA THR A 159 14.89 0.66 19.94
C THR A 159 13.95 1.19 21.02
N GLY A 160 12.72 0.67 21.10
CA GLY A 160 11.67 1.18 22.00
C GLY A 160 11.17 2.58 21.61
N LEU A 161 11.71 3.14 20.53
CA LEU A 161 11.51 4.52 20.10
C LEU A 161 10.41 4.67 19.07
N LYS A 162 9.61 3.62 18.82
CA LYS A 162 8.56 3.73 17.81
C LYS A 162 7.48 4.72 18.25
N ARG A 163 7.64 5.95 17.78
CA ARG A 163 6.61 6.98 17.70
C ARG A 163 5.73 6.70 16.48
N ALA A 164 5.11 5.53 16.41
CA ALA A 164 3.98 5.45 15.51
C ALA A 164 2.88 6.29 16.17
N ASN A 165 2.75 7.54 15.70
CA ASN A 165 1.61 8.41 15.96
C ASN A 165 0.36 7.77 15.31
N VAL A 166 -0.04 6.59 15.78
CA VAL A 166 -1.23 5.88 15.26
C VAL A 166 -2.51 6.44 15.87
N ASP A 167 -2.40 7.23 16.94
CA ASP A 167 -3.56 7.81 17.64
C ASP A 167 -3.90 9.26 17.26
N GLU A 168 -3.28 9.83 16.22
CA GLU A 168 -3.86 11.06 15.70
C GLU A 168 -5.07 10.68 14.82
N ASP A 169 -6.26 10.68 15.45
CA ASP A 169 -7.55 10.55 14.77
C ASP A 169 -7.50 11.40 13.48
N THR A 170 -8.01 10.86 12.37
CA THR A 170 -7.95 11.53 11.06
C THR A 170 -8.53 12.94 11.13
N ARG A 171 -9.47 13.15 12.07
CA ARG A 171 -10.04 14.44 12.45
C ARG A 171 -9.01 15.40 13.08
N SER A 172 -8.18 14.94 14.00
CA SER A 172 -7.15 15.73 14.69
C SER A 172 -6.02 16.15 13.73
N TRP A 173 -5.57 15.25 12.86
CA TRP A 173 -4.61 15.58 11.80
C TRP A 173 -5.21 16.61 10.82
N ALA A 174 -6.45 16.40 10.38
CA ALA A 174 -7.13 17.33 9.48
C ALA A 174 -7.32 18.72 10.11
N ALA A 175 -7.58 18.78 11.42
CA ALA A 175 -7.67 20.04 12.16
C ALA A 175 -6.33 20.76 12.21
N ARG A 176 -5.22 20.05 12.47
CA ARG A 176 -3.87 20.63 12.50
C ARG A 176 -3.45 21.17 11.13
N VAL A 177 -3.67 20.40 10.07
CA VAL A 177 -3.38 20.82 8.68
C VAL A 177 -4.24 22.01 8.27
N ALA A 178 -5.52 22.03 8.65
CA ALA A 178 -6.39 23.17 8.38
C ALA A 178 -5.96 24.44 9.15
N ALA A 179 -5.49 24.29 10.39
CA ALA A 179 -4.94 25.39 11.16
C ALA A 179 -3.64 25.94 10.55
N GLU A 180 -2.73 25.07 10.10
CA GLU A 180 -1.48 25.47 9.44
C GLU A 180 -1.74 26.17 8.09
N ALA A 181 -2.73 25.70 7.32
CA ALA A 181 -3.13 26.35 6.07
C ALA A 181 -3.81 27.71 6.28
N ARG A 182 -4.47 27.93 7.42
CA ARG A 182 -5.03 29.24 7.79
C ARG A 182 -3.94 30.21 8.23
N ALA A 183 -2.98 29.75 9.05
CA ALA A 183 -1.85 30.57 9.47
C ALA A 183 -0.99 31.05 8.28
N LYS A 184 -0.80 30.21 7.25
CA LYS A 184 -0.12 30.59 6.00
C LYS A 184 -0.90 31.56 5.10
N ARG A 185 -2.20 31.78 5.34
CA ARG A 185 -3.02 32.76 4.60
C ARG A 185 -3.10 34.12 5.28
N GLU A 186 -2.67 34.20 6.53
CA GLU A 186 -2.69 35.44 7.34
C GLU A 186 -1.31 36.13 7.39
N GLN A 187 -0.30 35.55 6.73
CA GLN A 187 0.97 36.19 6.37
C GLN A 187 0.92 36.64 4.91
#